data_AF-A0A937URT0-F1
#
_entry.id   AF-A0A937URT0-F1
#
_cell.length_a   1.000
_cell.length_b   1.000
_cell.length_c   1.000
_cell.angle_alpha   90.00
_cell.angle_beta   90.00
_cell.angle_gamma   90.00
#
_symmetry.space_group_name_H-M   'P 1'
#
loop_
_entity.id
_entity.type
_entity.pdbx_description
1 polymer ?
#
loop_
_entity_poly.entity_id
_entity_poly.type
_entity_poly.pdbx_seq_one_letter_code
_entity_poly.pdbx_strand_id
1 'polypeptide(L)'
;MTDLGNSDLGHSGELASQTAERYQDPLTIQRVLHTARTIAIVGLSNNELRASYFVGYYLKRHGYRVIPVNPRETEIIGEKCYASLLDVPVPVDIVNVFRAPAALPAIAREAVAMRAAALWCQFGVINAEGALIAEDGDVTVVMDRCLKVEHARYLGRMHWLGFNTQRITSVRAGLQ
;
A
#
# COMPACT_ATOMS: atom_id res chain seq x y z
N MET A 1 7.62 -38.10 -25.86
CA MET A 1 7.48 -38.14 -24.40
C MET A 1 7.92 -36.78 -23.87
N THR A 2 6.94 -35.92 -23.64
CA THR A 2 6.94 -34.64 -22.90
C THR A 2 8.18 -33.74 -22.96
N ASP A 3 8.06 -32.68 -23.75
CA ASP A 3 8.81 -31.43 -23.57
C ASP A 3 8.17 -30.64 -22.42
N LEU A 4 8.99 -30.25 -21.44
CA LEU A 4 8.59 -29.75 -20.13
C LEU A 4 8.69 -28.22 -20.08
N GLY A 5 7.53 -27.56 -19.98
CA GLY A 5 7.21 -26.56 -18.96
C GLY A 5 8.26 -25.50 -18.57
N ASN A 6 8.80 -24.74 -19.53
CA ASN A 6 9.66 -23.58 -19.20
C ASN A 6 9.18 -22.23 -19.82
N SER A 7 8.03 -22.20 -20.51
CA SER A 7 7.49 -20.99 -21.15
C SER A 7 6.48 -20.20 -20.29
N ASP A 8 5.83 -20.83 -19.30
CA ASP A 8 4.73 -20.20 -18.53
C ASP A 8 5.19 -19.22 -17.43
N LEU A 9 6.42 -19.36 -16.94
CA LEU A 9 6.97 -18.49 -15.89
C LEU A 9 7.37 -17.10 -16.43
N GLY A 10 7.74 -17.01 -17.71
CA GLY A 10 8.10 -15.74 -18.34
C GLY A 10 6.88 -14.85 -18.60
N HIS A 11 5.81 -15.41 -19.14
CA HIS A 11 4.59 -14.67 -19.45
C HIS A 11 3.82 -14.20 -18.22
N SER A 12 3.81 -15.00 -17.14
CA SER A 12 3.18 -14.61 -15.89
C SER A 12 3.89 -13.46 -15.18
N GLY A 13 5.23 -13.42 -15.22
CA GLY A 13 6.02 -12.31 -14.69
C GLY A 13 5.86 -11.01 -15.49
N GLU A 14 5.81 -11.09 -16.82
CA GLU A 14 5.61 -9.93 -17.69
C GLU A 14 4.23 -9.30 -17.53
N LEU A 15 3.18 -10.13 -17.43
CA LEU A 15 1.82 -9.68 -17.14
C LEU A 15 1.71 -9.01 -15.76
N ALA A 16 2.42 -9.54 -14.76
CA ALA A 16 2.48 -8.94 -13.43
C ALA A 16 3.16 -7.56 -13.46
N SER A 17 4.26 -7.40 -14.21
CA SER A 17 4.94 -6.10 -14.39
C SER A 17 4.04 -5.08 -15.07
N GLN A 18 3.41 -5.45 -16.19
CA GLN A 18 2.50 -4.55 -16.93
C GLN A 18 1.29 -4.13 -16.08
N THR A 19 0.73 -5.08 -15.31
CA THR A 19 -0.38 -4.79 -14.38
C THR A 19 0.07 -3.78 -13.33
N ALA A 20 1.23 -3.97 -12.72
CA ALA A 20 1.72 -3.10 -11.67
C ALA A 20 2.04 -1.69 -12.17
N GLU A 21 2.69 -1.56 -13.33
CA GLU A 21 3.09 -0.26 -13.92
C GLU A 21 1.90 0.70 -14.10
N ARG A 22 0.71 0.19 -14.46
CA ARG A 22 -0.53 0.98 -14.56
C ARG A 22 -0.88 1.72 -13.25
N TYR A 23 -0.54 1.13 -12.11
CA TYR A 23 -0.88 1.66 -10.77
C TYR A 23 0.30 2.35 -10.08
N GLN A 24 1.29 2.80 -10.85
CA GLN A 24 2.51 3.43 -10.34
C GLN A 24 2.65 4.91 -10.77
N ASP A 25 1.55 5.54 -11.19
CA ASP A 25 1.51 6.95 -11.58
C ASP A 25 2.00 7.87 -10.44
N PRO A 26 3.08 8.65 -10.64
CA PRO A 26 3.64 9.53 -9.62
C PRO A 26 2.66 10.58 -9.09
N LEU A 27 1.75 11.10 -9.91
CA LEU A 27 0.80 12.13 -9.48
C LEU A 27 -0.26 11.55 -8.55
N THR A 28 -0.79 10.37 -8.89
CA THR A 28 -1.71 9.62 -8.04
C THR A 28 -1.07 9.27 -6.70
N ILE A 29 0.17 8.77 -6.70
CA ILE A 29 0.93 8.44 -5.49
C ILE A 29 1.08 9.68 -4.59
N GLN A 30 1.51 10.81 -5.16
CA GLN A 30 1.67 12.06 -4.42
C GLN A 30 0.35 12.55 -3.83
N ARG A 31 -0.72 12.54 -4.61
CA ARG A 31 -2.06 12.94 -4.15
C ARG A 31 -2.49 12.12 -2.93
N VAL A 32 -2.41 10.79 -3.02
CA VAL A 32 -2.77 9.87 -1.93
C VAL A 32 -1.93 10.15 -0.68
N LEU A 33 -0.62 10.33 -0.81
CA LEU A 33 0.28 10.60 0.32
C LEU A 33 -0.01 11.93 1.02
N HIS A 34 -0.32 12.97 0.25
CA HIS A 34 -0.55 14.32 0.77
C HIS A 34 -1.89 14.48 1.49
N THR A 35 -2.93 13.75 1.07
CA THR A 35 -4.28 13.89 1.64
C THR A 35 -4.52 12.94 2.81
N ALA A 36 -3.83 11.81 2.86
CA ALA A 36 -4.05 10.79 3.88
C ALA A 36 -3.57 11.20 5.28
N ARG A 37 -4.30 10.76 6.30
CA ARG A 37 -3.94 10.89 7.72
C ARG A 37 -4.06 9.56 8.47
N THR A 38 -5.01 8.71 8.09
CA THR A 38 -5.30 7.42 8.74
C THR A 38 -4.98 6.26 7.80
N ILE A 39 -4.14 5.33 8.26
CA ILE A 39 -3.64 4.20 7.47
C ILE A 39 -3.95 2.91 8.21
N ALA A 40 -4.81 2.05 7.65
CA ALA A 40 -4.99 0.69 8.13
C ALA A 40 -3.95 -0.22 7.46
N ILE A 41 -3.17 -0.97 8.25
CA ILE A 41 -2.13 -1.87 7.72
C ILE A 41 -2.59 -3.32 7.89
N VAL A 42 -2.99 -3.93 6.78
CA VAL A 42 -3.44 -5.33 6.73
C VAL A 42 -2.23 -6.26 6.67
N GLY A 43 -2.11 -7.14 7.66
CA GLY A 43 -0.93 -7.98 7.83
C GLY A 43 0.22 -7.29 8.58
N LEU A 44 -0.08 -6.25 9.37
CA LEU A 44 0.89 -5.71 10.31
C LEU A 44 1.28 -6.79 11.33
N SER A 45 2.58 -7.02 11.50
CA SER A 45 3.12 -8.04 12.41
C SER A 45 3.83 -7.36 13.57
N ASN A 46 3.78 -7.96 14.77
CA ASN A 46 4.56 -7.52 15.93
C ASN A 46 6.03 -8.00 15.88
N ASN A 47 6.40 -8.80 14.88
CA ASN A 47 7.79 -9.19 14.67
C ASN A 47 8.56 -8.05 14.01
N GLU A 48 9.51 -7.47 14.75
CA GLU A 48 10.28 -6.31 14.32
C GLU A 48 11.11 -6.55 13.05
N LEU A 49 11.43 -7.80 12.71
CA LEU A 49 12.15 -8.16 11.48
C LEU A 49 11.27 -8.12 10.23
N ARG A 50 9.94 -8.01 10.38
CA ARG A 50 9.00 -7.95 9.26
C ARG A 50 8.95 -6.53 8.69
N ALA A 51 8.94 -6.44 7.36
CA ALA A 51 8.79 -5.16 6.65
C ALA A 51 7.55 -4.36 7.10
N SER A 52 6.43 -5.05 7.40
CA SER A 52 5.21 -4.39 7.87
C SER A 52 5.42 -3.64 9.18
N TYR A 53 6.16 -4.21 10.14
CA TYR A 53 6.49 -3.54 11.41
C TYR A 53 7.27 -2.25 11.17
N PHE A 54 8.35 -2.31 10.38
CA PHE A 54 9.16 -1.13 10.07
C PHE A 54 8.37 -0.03 9.35
N VAL A 55 7.49 -0.39 8.41
CA VAL A 55 6.65 0.58 7.69
C VAL A 55 5.61 1.20 8.64
N GLY A 56 4.94 0.40 9.48
CA GLY A 56 3.99 0.89 10.46
C GLY A 56 4.63 1.84 11.48
N TYR A 57 5.76 1.43 12.06
CA TYR A 57 6.52 2.25 13.01
C TYR A 57 6.97 3.57 12.37
N TYR A 58 7.50 3.53 11.14
CA TYR A 58 7.91 4.71 10.40
C TYR A 58 6.75 5.70 10.20
N LEU A 59 5.61 5.22 9.69
CA LEU A 59 4.44 6.07 9.41
C LEU A 59 3.90 6.71 10.70
N LYS A 60 3.81 5.94 11.79
CA LYS A 60 3.41 6.47 13.10
C LYS A 60 4.35 7.58 13.57
N ARG A 61 5.67 7.41 13.43
CA ARG A 61 6.66 8.44 13.79
C ARG A 61 6.60 9.69 12.88
N HIS A 62 6.04 9.56 11.69
CA HIS A 62 5.77 10.66 10.76
C HIS A 62 4.38 11.28 10.92
N GLY A 63 3.64 10.94 11.98
CA GLY A 63 2.40 11.62 12.36
C GLY A 63 1.12 11.03 11.76
N TYR A 64 1.21 9.90 11.04
CA TYR A 64 0.02 9.19 10.61
C TYR A 64 -0.63 8.43 11.76
N ARG A 65 -1.97 8.36 11.75
CA ARG A 65 -2.71 7.43 12.59
C ARG A 65 -2.66 6.04 11.96
N VAL A 66 -1.82 5.16 12.51
CA VAL A 66 -1.66 3.78 12.02
C VAL A 66 -2.61 2.85 12.78
N ILE A 67 -3.38 2.05 12.04
CA ILE A 67 -4.33 1.07 12.58
C ILE A 67 -3.88 -0.34 12.17
N PRO A 68 -3.42 -1.18 13.09
CA PRO A 68 -3.06 -2.56 12.77
C PRO A 68 -4.30 -3.41 12.46
N VAL A 69 -4.24 -4.20 11.39
CA VAL A 69 -5.25 -5.21 11.04
C VAL A 69 -4.58 -6.56 10.87
N ASN A 70 -4.76 -7.44 11.85
CA ASN A 70 -4.23 -8.80 11.90
C ASN A 70 -5.02 -9.64 12.92
N PRO A 71 -5.74 -10.70 12.49
CA PRO A 71 -6.58 -11.52 13.38
C PRO A 71 -5.79 -12.35 14.41
N ARG A 72 -4.45 -12.37 14.33
CA ARG A 72 -3.58 -13.12 15.24
C ARG A 72 -3.00 -12.27 16.37
N GLU A 73 -3.24 -10.97 16.36
CA GLU A 73 -2.63 -10.02 17.28
C GLU A 73 -3.73 -9.13 17.88
N THR A 74 -3.56 -8.72 19.14
CA THR A 74 -4.51 -7.82 19.83
C THR A 74 -4.00 -6.39 19.94
N GLU A 75 -2.69 -6.20 19.90
CA GLU A 75 -2.02 -4.91 19.98
C GLU A 75 -0.67 -4.96 19.23
N ILE A 76 -0.35 -3.92 18.46
CA ILE A 76 0.94 -3.78 17.77
C ILE A 76 1.35 -2.31 17.84
N ILE A 77 2.64 -2.01 18.07
CA ILE A 77 3.19 -0.64 18.16
C ILE A 77 2.40 0.31 19.09
N GLY A 78 1.81 -0.23 20.17
CA GLY A 78 0.99 0.52 21.12
C GLY A 78 -0.39 0.92 20.59
N GLU A 79 -0.87 0.30 19.51
CA GLU A 79 -2.18 0.52 18.92
C GLU A 79 -3.02 -0.77 18.98
N LYS A 80 -4.31 -0.62 19.26
CA LYS A 80 -5.26 -1.75 19.21
C LYS A 80 -5.28 -2.37 17.81
N CYS A 81 -5.12 -3.69 17.74
CA CYS A 81 -5.19 -4.46 16.52
C CYS A 81 -6.60 -5.01 16.29
N TYR A 82 -7.09 -4.89 15.05
CA TYR A 82 -8.39 -5.39 14.63
C TYR A 82 -8.25 -6.66 13.81
N ALA A 83 -9.25 -7.54 13.84
CA ALA A 83 -9.21 -8.81 13.13
C ALA A 83 -9.46 -8.64 11.62
N SER A 84 -10.35 -7.72 11.25
CA SER A 84 -10.67 -7.35 9.87
C SER A 84 -10.69 -5.84 9.68
N LEU A 85 -10.72 -5.38 8.42
CA LEU A 85 -10.91 -3.95 8.14
C LEU A 85 -12.29 -3.47 8.62
N LEU A 86 -13.32 -4.31 8.48
CA LEU A 86 -14.70 -3.96 8.82
C LEU A 86 -14.91 -3.72 10.33
N ASP A 87 -14.01 -4.21 11.18
CA ASP A 87 -14.05 -3.97 12.63
C ASP A 87 -13.49 -2.59 13.03
N VAL A 88 -12.86 -1.86 12.10
CA VAL A 88 -12.22 -0.57 12.37
C VAL A 88 -13.31 0.52 12.52
N PRO A 89 -13.47 1.14 13.70
CA PRO A 89 -14.62 2.02 13.99
C PRO A 89 -14.41 3.47 13.54
N VAL A 90 -13.43 3.73 12.67
CA VAL A 90 -13.05 5.07 12.22
C VAL A 90 -12.76 5.07 10.72
N PRO A 91 -12.93 6.21 10.02
CA PRO A 91 -12.58 6.32 8.62
C PRO A 91 -11.10 6.00 8.35
N VAL A 92 -10.84 5.31 7.24
CA VAL A 92 -9.50 4.91 6.79
C VAL A 92 -9.22 5.59 5.44
N ASP A 93 -8.11 6.31 5.34
CA ASP A 93 -7.73 6.94 4.06
C ASP A 93 -6.99 5.94 3.17
N ILE A 94 -6.06 5.16 3.75
CA ILE A 94 -5.25 4.17 3.02
C ILE A 94 -5.37 2.80 3.68
N VAL A 95 -5.76 1.80 2.88
CA VAL A 95 -5.60 0.38 3.21
C VAL A 95 -4.27 -0.10 2.66
N ASN A 96 -3.27 -0.30 3.53
CA ASN A 96 -1.91 -0.71 3.17
C ASN A 96 -1.71 -2.23 3.37
N VAL A 97 -1.42 -2.96 2.30
CA VAL A 97 -1.51 -4.42 2.26
C VAL A 97 -0.15 -5.10 2.28
N PHE A 98 0.09 -5.94 3.29
CA PHE A 98 1.26 -6.83 3.43
C PHE A 98 0.86 -8.32 3.38
N ARG A 99 -0.26 -8.63 2.73
CA ARG A 99 -0.74 -10.01 2.54
C ARG A 99 -0.40 -10.52 1.15
N ALA A 100 -0.43 -11.83 0.97
CA ALA A 100 -0.19 -12.47 -0.32
C ALA A 100 -1.17 -11.95 -1.39
N PRO A 101 -0.76 -11.85 -2.67
CA PRO A 101 -1.61 -11.38 -3.77
C PRO A 101 -2.99 -12.02 -3.83
N ALA A 102 -3.09 -13.33 -3.55
CA ALA A 102 -4.35 -14.07 -3.56
C ALA A 102 -5.37 -13.58 -2.52
N ALA A 103 -4.94 -12.86 -1.48
CA ALA A 103 -5.85 -12.26 -0.50
C ALA A 103 -6.41 -10.90 -0.95
N LEU A 104 -5.83 -10.28 -1.99
CA LEU A 104 -6.16 -8.91 -2.37
C LEU A 104 -7.63 -8.73 -2.80
N PRO A 105 -8.28 -9.64 -3.56
CA PRO A 105 -9.70 -9.47 -3.91
C PRO A 105 -10.63 -9.34 -2.71
N ALA A 106 -10.39 -10.10 -1.64
CA ALA A 106 -11.19 -9.99 -0.41
C ALA A 106 -10.92 -8.67 0.33
N ILE A 107 -9.65 -8.29 0.44
CA ILE A 107 -9.22 -7.03 1.07
C ILE A 107 -9.78 -5.82 0.30
N ALA A 108 -9.80 -5.87 -1.03
CA ALA A 108 -10.36 -4.83 -1.89
C ALA A 108 -11.86 -4.65 -1.64
N ARG A 109 -12.63 -5.75 -1.54
CA ARG A 109 -14.05 -5.68 -1.17
C ARG A 109 -14.28 -5.02 0.20
N GLU A 110 -13.45 -5.33 1.19
CA GLU A 110 -13.52 -4.66 2.49
C GLU A 110 -13.17 -3.18 2.41
N ALA A 111 -12.14 -2.82 1.64
CA ALA A 111 -11.71 -1.44 1.41
C ALA A 111 -12.83 -0.60 0.75
N VAL A 112 -13.52 -1.18 -0.25
CA VAL A 112 -14.70 -0.57 -0.89
C VAL A 112 -15.84 -0.44 0.10
N ALA A 113 -16.16 -1.48 0.86
CA ALA A 113 -17.26 -1.48 1.83
C ALA A 113 -17.07 -0.40 2.92
N MET A 114 -15.83 -0.15 3.36
CA MET A 114 -15.51 0.92 4.31
C MET A 114 -15.27 2.29 3.67
N ARG A 115 -15.33 2.39 2.33
CA ARG A 115 -15.09 3.61 1.55
C ARG A 115 -13.70 4.21 1.81
N ALA A 116 -12.68 3.35 1.81
CA ALA A 116 -11.30 3.82 1.89
C ALA A 116 -10.95 4.64 0.65
N ALA A 117 -10.14 5.70 0.80
CA ALA A 117 -9.77 6.52 -0.36
C ALA A 117 -8.77 5.81 -1.29
N ALA A 118 -7.89 4.97 -0.73
CA ALA A 118 -6.90 4.23 -1.49
C ALA A 118 -6.62 2.81 -0.96
N LEU A 119 -6.37 1.89 -1.88
CA LEU A 119 -5.81 0.56 -1.66
C LEU A 119 -4.34 0.56 -2.10
N TRP A 120 -3.43 0.42 -1.15
CA TRP A 120 -1.99 0.46 -1.36
C TRP A 120 -1.36 -0.91 -1.19
N CYS A 121 -0.92 -1.51 -2.30
CA CYS A 121 -0.32 -2.84 -2.32
C CYS A 121 1.20 -2.72 -2.24
N GLN A 122 1.79 -3.31 -1.20
CA GLN A 122 3.25 -3.30 -1.00
C GLN A 122 3.97 -4.13 -2.06
N PHE A 123 5.31 -4.14 -2.01
CA PHE A 123 6.13 -4.86 -2.98
C PHE A 123 5.72 -6.33 -3.13
N GLY A 124 5.60 -6.77 -4.38
CA GLY A 124 5.19 -8.13 -4.75
C GLY A 124 3.71 -8.45 -4.52
N VAL A 125 2.91 -7.51 -3.99
CA VAL A 125 1.45 -7.67 -3.85
C VAL A 125 0.77 -7.21 -5.13
N ILE A 126 0.80 -8.06 -6.17
CA ILE A 126 0.28 -7.74 -7.51
C ILE A 126 -0.91 -8.64 -7.83
N ASN A 127 -2.10 -8.07 -8.01
CA ASN A 127 -3.30 -8.82 -8.36
C ASN A 127 -4.32 -7.96 -9.12
N ALA A 128 -4.57 -8.31 -10.39
CA ALA A 128 -5.45 -7.54 -11.27
C ALA A 128 -6.92 -7.55 -10.83
N GLU A 129 -7.44 -8.69 -10.36
CA GLU A 129 -8.83 -8.81 -9.88
C GLU A 129 -9.09 -7.88 -8.69
N GLY A 130 -8.19 -7.86 -7.71
CA GLY A 130 -8.28 -6.97 -6.55
C GLY A 130 -8.18 -5.50 -6.93
N ALA A 131 -7.40 -5.16 -7.96
CA ALA A 131 -7.36 -3.80 -8.48
C ALA A 131 -8.68 -3.40 -9.14
N LEU A 132 -9.26 -4.26 -9.99
CA LEU A 132 -10.55 -4.01 -10.64
C LEU A 132 -11.68 -3.83 -9.62
N ILE A 133 -11.74 -4.69 -8.59
CA ILE A 133 -12.72 -4.55 -7.50
C ILE A 133 -12.61 -3.19 -6.80
N ALA A 134 -11.38 -2.71 -6.57
CA ALA A 134 -11.15 -1.43 -5.94
C ALA A 134 -11.54 -0.26 -6.86
N GLU A 135 -11.15 -0.31 -8.14
CA GLU A 135 -11.52 0.69 -9.15
C GLU A 135 -13.04 0.80 -9.32
N ASP A 136 -13.75 -0.34 -9.45
CA ASP A 136 -15.21 -0.40 -9.58
C ASP A 136 -15.95 0.18 -8.35
N GLY A 137 -15.26 0.24 -7.20
CA GLY A 137 -15.76 0.81 -5.95
C GLY A 137 -15.22 2.21 -5.64
N ASP A 138 -14.66 2.92 -6.62
CA ASP A 138 -14.08 4.27 -6.50
C ASP A 138 -12.90 4.36 -5.50
N VAL A 139 -12.19 3.26 -5.26
CA VAL A 139 -10.99 3.20 -4.41
C VAL A 139 -9.74 3.32 -5.28
N THR A 140 -8.93 4.35 -5.05
CA THR A 140 -7.67 4.55 -5.81
C THR A 140 -6.70 3.40 -5.55
N VAL A 141 -6.10 2.81 -6.58
CA VAL A 141 -5.13 1.72 -6.44
C VAL A 141 -3.70 2.23 -6.63
N VAL A 142 -2.81 1.85 -5.71
CA VAL A 142 -1.35 1.93 -5.87
C VAL A 142 -0.79 0.53 -5.70
N MET A 143 0.02 0.05 -6.65
CA MET A 143 0.49 -1.35 -6.64
C MET A 143 2.00 -1.47 -6.78
N ASP A 144 2.56 -2.43 -6.05
CA ASP A 144 4.00 -2.74 -6.05
C ASP A 144 4.86 -1.51 -5.71
N ARG A 145 4.45 -0.81 -4.64
CA ARG A 145 5.16 0.35 -4.09
C ARG A 145 5.21 0.29 -2.58
N CYS A 146 6.37 0.62 -2.01
CA CYS A 146 6.48 0.73 -0.55
C CYS A 146 6.02 2.10 -0.08
N LEU A 147 5.04 2.13 0.84
CA LEU A 147 4.44 3.37 1.32
C LEU A 147 5.46 4.24 2.05
N LYS A 148 6.35 3.62 2.83
CA LYS A 148 7.50 4.29 3.47
C LYS A 148 8.44 4.92 2.44
N VAL A 149 8.79 4.20 1.38
CA VAL A 149 9.75 4.67 0.36
C VAL A 149 9.17 5.85 -0.40
N GLU A 150 7.93 5.74 -0.86
CA GLU A 150 7.26 6.83 -1.59
C GLU A 150 6.98 8.04 -0.68
N HIS A 151 6.60 7.81 0.58
CA HIS A 151 6.54 8.88 1.59
C HIS A 151 7.90 9.58 1.73
N ALA A 152 8.99 8.83 1.92
CA ALA A 152 10.33 9.40 2.08
C ALA A 152 10.79 10.16 0.81
N ARG A 153 10.41 9.69 -0.37
CA ARG A 153 10.68 10.32 -1.68
C ARG A 153 9.96 11.66 -1.80
N TYR A 154 8.65 11.71 -1.56
CA TYR A 154 7.83 12.89 -1.88
C TYR A 154 7.60 13.85 -0.71
N LEU A 155 7.40 13.33 0.51
CA LEU A 155 7.14 14.13 1.71
C LEU A 155 8.36 14.22 2.64
N GLY A 156 9.23 13.22 2.56
CA GLY A 156 10.49 13.20 3.30
C GLY A 156 11.53 14.19 2.76
N ARG A 157 12.64 14.30 3.49
CA ARG A 157 13.76 15.17 3.13
C ARG A 157 14.74 14.50 2.16
N MET A 158 14.37 13.42 1.48
CA MET A 158 15.27 12.69 0.58
C MET A 158 15.77 13.56 -0.58
N HIS A 159 14.91 14.43 -1.11
CA HIS A 159 15.29 15.40 -2.14
C HIS A 159 16.36 16.40 -1.66
N TRP A 160 16.42 16.71 -0.36
CA TRP A 160 17.46 17.59 0.21
C TRP A 160 18.84 16.93 0.18
N LEU A 161 18.87 15.59 0.15
CA LEU A 161 20.09 14.79 0.08
C LEU A 161 20.51 14.50 -1.38
N GLY A 162 19.89 15.16 -2.37
CA GLY A 162 20.26 15.04 -3.79
C GLY A 162 19.68 13.82 -4.51
N PHE A 163 18.77 13.05 -3.89
CA PHE A 163 18.11 11.94 -4.57
C PHE A 163 17.12 12.44 -5.62
N ASN A 164 17.17 11.85 -6.82
CA ASN A 164 16.20 12.12 -7.88
C ASN A 164 14.81 11.64 -7.45
N THR A 165 13.93 12.58 -7.12
CA THR A 165 12.53 12.31 -6.76
C THR A 165 11.59 12.33 -7.96
N GLN A 166 12.12 12.54 -9.18
CA GLN A 166 11.37 12.79 -10.41
C GLN A 166 10.39 13.97 -10.29
N ARG A 167 10.63 14.86 -9.32
CA ARG A 167 9.82 16.04 -9.03
C ARG A 167 10.64 17.30 -9.32
N ILE A 168 10.20 18.07 -10.31
CA ILE A 168 10.71 19.42 -10.60
C ILE A 168 9.64 20.41 -10.15
N THR A 169 9.91 21.20 -9.12
CA THR A 169 8.97 22.24 -8.66
C THR A 169 9.71 23.39 -7.98
N SER A 170 9.12 24.59 -8.07
CA SER A 170 9.56 25.79 -7.37
C SER A 170 8.92 25.96 -5.98
N VAL A 171 7.93 25.14 -5.62
CA VAL A 171 7.17 25.27 -4.38
C VAL A 171 7.86 24.50 -3.24
N ARG A 172 8.12 25.20 -2.12
CA ARG A 172 8.85 24.63 -0.96
C ARG A 172 8.04 23.59 -0.17
N ALA A 173 6.70 23.64 -0.21
CA ALA A 173 5.79 22.62 0.33
C ALA A 173 4.36 22.83 -0.24
N GLY A 174 3.70 21.77 -0.72
CA GLY A 174 2.31 21.80 -1.20
C GLY A 174 2.08 21.05 -2.52
N LEU A 175 0.87 20.46 -2.68
CA LEU A 175 0.35 19.99 -3.97
C LEU A 175 0.16 21.22 -4.89
N GLN A 176 0.51 21.08 -6.18
CA GLN A 176 0.14 22.05 -7.21
C GLN A 176 -1.35 21.94 -7.55
#